data_AF-A0A2M7BGI2-F1
#
_entry.id   AF-A0A2M7BGI2-F1
#
_cell.length_a   1.000
_cell.length_b   1.000
_cell.length_c   1.000
_cell.angle_alpha   90.00
_cell.angle_beta   90.00
_cell.angle_gamma   90.00
#
_symmetry.space_group_name_H-M   'P 1'
#
loop_
_entity.id
_entity.type
_entity.pdbx_description
1 polymer ?
#
loop_
_entity_poly.entity_id
_entity_poly.type
_entity_poly.pdbx_seq_one_letter_code
_entity_poly.pdbx_strand_id
1 'polypeptide(L)'
;MVVDVNMMRVPDPRRADDKALERVQGAFRKLKGRKALQFLSARRMREMAWRQSGKEAELEKLSDLCELDMTDRRELDDAVLAMLGVAPAKRREKMIAALYRYLREFFERTRQKEEKAILNKNKARRRGKTDPAELAAQIYQELAESHGEFLRRYDPDFLDKTRPFDTYEIPAEGVPVPYRDMFVPHSVRFIKGKKTQTALLRTQSPVQDDLIVLICRSGLRGLVRVPHEENECRRVLGAYEGFIGKRENLLRRLIEERSADEDLQRVIYDALLPLVLSGRREEKKQNL
;
A
#
# COMPACT_ATOMS: atom_id res chain seq x y z
N MET A 1 20.63 -0.62 28.98
CA MET A 1 21.60 -1.09 29.98
C MET A 1 22.40 -2.21 29.33
N VAL A 2 23.64 -1.93 28.93
CA VAL A 2 24.54 -2.95 28.40
C VAL A 2 25.09 -3.70 29.61
N VAL A 3 24.75 -4.97 29.77
CA VAL A 3 25.35 -5.84 30.80
C VAL A 3 26.63 -6.38 30.19
N ASP A 4 27.78 -5.96 30.71
CA ASP A 4 29.06 -6.53 30.31
C ASP A 4 29.13 -7.98 30.80
N VAL A 5 29.36 -8.91 29.86
CA VAL A 5 29.47 -10.35 30.14
C VAL A 5 30.62 -10.61 31.12
N ASN A 6 31.66 -9.77 31.13
CA ASN A 6 32.79 -9.86 32.06
C ASN A 6 32.41 -9.53 33.51
N MET A 7 31.26 -8.90 33.74
CA MET A 7 30.75 -8.59 35.09
C MET A 7 29.84 -9.70 35.65
N MET A 8 29.56 -10.76 34.89
CA MET A 8 28.74 -11.87 35.37
C MET A 8 29.53 -12.72 36.37
N ARG A 9 28.94 -12.94 37.56
CA ARG A 9 29.51 -13.85 38.55
C ARG A 9 29.32 -15.28 38.09
N VAL A 10 30.38 -15.86 37.53
CA VAL A 10 30.44 -17.28 37.17
C VAL A 10 31.06 -18.05 38.34
N PRO A 11 30.45 -19.17 38.79
CA PRO A 11 31.06 -19.98 39.84
C PRO A 11 32.38 -20.60 39.34
N ASP A 12 33.42 -20.53 40.18
CA ASP A 12 34.71 -21.16 39.90
C ASP A 12 34.70 -22.61 40.38
N PRO A 13 34.64 -23.62 39.48
CA PRO A 13 34.56 -25.02 39.86
C PRO A 13 35.80 -25.49 40.64
N ARG A 14 36.95 -24.81 40.51
CA ARG A 14 38.19 -25.16 41.22
C ARG A 14 38.12 -24.85 42.72
N ARG A 15 37.14 -24.04 43.14
CA ARG A 15 36.95 -23.61 44.53
C ARG A 15 35.73 -24.26 45.19
N ALA A 16 35.01 -25.10 44.45
CA ALA A 16 33.85 -25.83 44.94
C ALA A 16 34.28 -27.12 45.65
N ASP A 17 33.45 -27.63 46.56
CA ASP A 17 33.67 -28.96 47.14
C ASP A 17 33.27 -30.07 46.15
N ASP A 18 33.85 -31.27 46.33
CA ASP A 18 33.60 -32.40 45.42
C ASP A 18 32.11 -32.75 45.33
N LYS A 19 31.38 -32.57 46.44
CA LYS A 19 29.93 -32.81 46.52
C LYS A 19 29.13 -31.84 45.66
N ALA A 20 29.48 -30.55 45.62
CA ALA A 20 28.83 -29.58 44.73
C ALA A 20 29.17 -29.88 43.26
N LEU A 21 30.41 -30.27 42.97
CA LEU A 21 30.84 -30.63 41.62
C LEU A 21 30.07 -31.84 41.08
N GLU A 22 29.97 -32.92 41.86
CA GLU A 22 29.17 -34.10 41.50
C GLU A 22 27.71 -33.76 41.29
N ARG A 23 27.14 -32.91 42.17
CA ARG A 23 25.74 -32.49 42.08
C ARG A 23 25.46 -31.69 40.80
N VAL A 24 26.32 -30.74 40.45
CA VAL A 24 26.22 -29.95 39.21
C VAL A 24 26.41 -30.85 38.00
N GLN A 25 27.41 -31.73 38.01
CA GLN A 25 27.67 -32.65 36.91
C GLN A 25 26.49 -33.62 36.67
N GLY A 26 25.92 -34.15 37.75
CA GLY A 26 24.73 -35.00 37.68
C GLY A 26 23.52 -34.27 37.09
N ALA A 27 23.28 -33.02 37.52
CA ALA A 27 22.20 -32.20 36.98
C ALA A 27 22.39 -31.91 35.48
N PHE A 28 23.61 -31.59 35.04
CA PHE A 28 23.92 -31.43 33.60
C PHE A 28 23.69 -32.70 32.79
N ARG A 29 24.08 -33.88 33.31
CA ARG A 29 23.84 -35.16 32.63
C ARG A 29 22.35 -35.45 32.46
N LYS A 30 21.54 -35.19 33.49
CA LYS A 30 20.07 -35.32 33.42
C LYS A 30 19.50 -34.38 32.36
N LEU A 31 19.88 -33.11 32.38
CA LEU A 31 19.41 -32.10 31.43
C LEU A 31 19.77 -32.47 29.98
N LYS A 32 21.00 -32.99 29.77
CA LYS A 32 21.47 -33.46 28.46
C LYS A 32 20.69 -34.68 27.94
N GLY A 33 20.11 -35.48 28.83
CA GLY A 33 19.37 -36.69 28.48
C GLY A 33 17.99 -36.46 27.88
N ARG A 34 17.48 -35.22 27.89
CA ARG A 34 16.15 -34.89 27.35
C ARG A 34 16.20 -33.85 26.23
N LYS A 35 15.09 -33.76 25.49
CA LYS A 35 14.88 -32.67 24.52
C LYS A 35 14.59 -31.37 25.28
N ALA A 36 15.33 -30.31 24.93
CA ALA A 36 15.08 -28.97 25.45
C ALA A 36 13.73 -28.44 24.94
N LEU A 37 12.97 -27.81 25.84
CA LEU A 37 11.72 -27.12 25.51
C LEU A 37 12.00 -25.64 25.26
N GLN A 38 11.00 -24.92 24.76
CA GLN A 38 11.05 -23.47 24.68
C GLN A 38 10.76 -22.85 26.07
N PHE A 39 11.28 -21.65 26.33
CA PHE A 39 10.97 -20.91 27.57
C PHE A 39 9.52 -20.40 27.63
N LEU A 40 8.89 -20.22 26.47
CA LEU A 40 7.45 -20.00 26.36
C LEU A 40 6.78 -21.28 25.88
N SER A 41 5.64 -21.60 26.49
CA SER A 41 4.82 -22.73 26.09
C SER A 41 4.18 -22.49 24.72
N ALA A 42 3.76 -23.56 24.06
CA ALA A 42 3.06 -23.47 22.77
C ALA A 42 1.78 -22.64 22.86
N ARG A 43 1.10 -22.71 24.03
CA ARG A 43 -0.08 -21.93 24.38
C ARG A 43 0.25 -20.44 24.51
N ARG A 44 1.21 -20.06 25.37
CA ARG A 44 1.60 -18.65 25.59
C ARG A 44 2.15 -17.98 24.34
N MET A 45 2.83 -18.75 23.48
CA MET A 45 3.32 -18.25 22.18
C MET A 45 2.21 -17.81 21.21
N ARG A 46 0.98 -18.31 21.37
CA ARG A 46 -0.14 -18.08 20.44
C ARG A 46 -1.33 -17.36 21.07
N GLU A 47 -1.24 -17.05 22.36
CA GLU A 47 -2.37 -16.59 23.17
C GLU A 47 -3.04 -15.34 22.59
N MET A 48 -2.28 -14.27 22.31
CA MET A 48 -2.86 -13.02 21.82
C MET A 48 -3.40 -13.15 20.40
N ALA A 49 -2.66 -13.79 19.49
CA ALA A 49 -3.13 -14.03 18.12
C ALA A 49 -4.42 -14.87 18.05
N TRP A 50 -4.53 -15.93 18.85
CA TRP A 50 -5.67 -16.84 18.80
C TRP A 50 -6.90 -16.31 19.54
N ARG A 51 -6.71 -15.61 20.68
CA ARG A 51 -7.81 -14.86 21.32
C ARG A 51 -8.39 -13.80 20.39
N GLN A 52 -7.54 -13.03 19.70
CA GLN A 52 -7.99 -12.05 18.70
C GLN A 52 -8.71 -12.67 17.49
N SER A 53 -8.39 -13.92 17.15
CA SER A 53 -9.01 -14.64 16.02
C SER A 53 -10.22 -15.49 16.43
N GLY A 54 -10.68 -15.40 17.69
CA GLY A 54 -11.82 -16.17 18.19
C GLY A 54 -11.54 -17.67 18.38
N LYS A 55 -10.27 -18.10 18.41
CA LYS A 55 -9.84 -19.51 18.49
C LYS A 55 -9.51 -19.97 19.91
N GLU A 56 -10.28 -19.53 20.90
CA GLU A 56 -10.00 -19.82 22.31
C GLU A 56 -10.10 -21.32 22.64
N ALA A 57 -11.06 -22.02 22.05
CA ALA A 57 -11.23 -23.46 22.23
C ALA A 57 -10.07 -24.29 21.64
N GLU A 58 -9.37 -23.79 20.62
CA GLU A 58 -8.16 -24.42 20.09
C GLU A 58 -6.95 -24.09 20.97
N LEU A 59 -6.89 -22.88 21.52
CA LEU A 59 -5.81 -22.42 22.39
C LEU A 59 -5.73 -23.25 23.67
N GLU A 60 -6.87 -23.59 24.27
CA GLU A 60 -6.94 -24.39 25.50
C GLU A 60 -6.40 -25.81 25.33
N LYS A 61 -6.42 -26.34 24.09
CA LYS A 61 -5.90 -27.67 23.76
C LYS A 61 -4.37 -27.69 23.68
N LEU A 62 -3.71 -26.54 23.61
CA LEU A 62 -2.26 -26.46 23.55
C LEU A 62 -1.64 -26.67 24.93
N SER A 63 -0.53 -27.41 24.96
CA SER A 63 0.26 -27.60 26.18
C SER A 63 0.79 -26.26 26.70
N ASP A 64 0.63 -26.03 28.00
CA ASP A 64 1.27 -24.91 28.71
C ASP A 64 2.63 -25.30 29.32
N LEU A 65 3.14 -26.50 29.04
CA LEU A 65 4.44 -26.94 29.54
C LEU A 65 5.58 -26.19 28.85
N CYS A 66 6.52 -25.65 29.61
CA CYS A 66 7.73 -25.02 29.08
C CYS A 66 9.00 -25.45 29.84
N GLU A 67 10.16 -25.00 29.35
CA GLU A 67 11.47 -25.32 29.94
C GLU A 67 11.61 -24.89 31.40
N LEU A 68 10.90 -23.84 31.82
CA LEU A 68 10.93 -23.31 33.19
C LEU A 68 10.09 -24.14 34.18
N ASP A 69 9.29 -25.09 33.69
CA ASP A 69 8.52 -26.04 34.50
C ASP A 69 9.30 -27.32 34.79
N MET A 70 10.40 -27.55 34.07
CA MET A 70 11.18 -28.77 34.18
C MET A 70 11.92 -28.86 35.51
N THR A 71 11.73 -29.97 36.22
CA THR A 71 12.33 -30.20 37.55
C THR A 71 13.84 -30.28 37.49
N ASP A 72 14.38 -30.96 36.47
CA ASP A 72 15.82 -31.11 36.26
C ASP A 72 16.55 -29.77 36.02
N ARG A 73 15.88 -28.82 35.37
CA ARG A 73 16.37 -27.45 35.18
C ARG A 73 16.48 -26.71 36.52
N ARG A 74 15.46 -26.85 37.37
CA ARG A 74 15.48 -26.28 38.73
C ARG A 74 16.54 -26.93 39.61
N GLU A 75 16.75 -28.24 39.47
CA GLU A 75 17.84 -28.96 40.17
C GLU A 75 19.21 -28.41 39.77
N LEU A 76 19.42 -28.13 38.49
CA LEU A 76 20.66 -27.53 38.00
C LEU A 76 20.88 -26.13 38.57
N ASP A 77 19.86 -25.26 38.51
CA ASP A 77 19.98 -23.89 39.02
C ASP A 77 20.18 -23.87 40.55
N ASP A 78 19.57 -24.81 41.29
CA ASP A 78 19.83 -24.98 42.74
C ASP A 78 21.27 -25.41 43.01
N ALA A 79 21.80 -26.37 42.23
CA ALA A 79 23.18 -26.83 42.38
C ALA A 79 24.19 -25.71 42.07
N VAL A 80 23.94 -24.92 41.03
CA VAL A 80 24.76 -23.76 40.65
C VAL A 80 24.71 -22.67 41.73
N LEU A 81 23.53 -22.36 42.28
CA LEU A 81 23.41 -21.38 43.37
C LEU A 81 24.09 -21.85 44.67
N ALA A 82 24.04 -23.15 44.96
CA ALA A 82 24.79 -23.72 46.07
C ALA A 82 26.31 -23.55 45.88
N MET A 83 26.81 -23.83 44.67
CA MET A 83 28.22 -23.66 44.29
C MET A 83 28.68 -22.19 44.33
N LEU A 84 27.76 -21.24 44.07
CA LEU A 84 28.00 -19.80 44.23
C LEU A 84 28.02 -19.33 45.70
N GLY A 85 27.78 -20.23 46.66
CA GLY A 85 27.82 -19.93 48.10
C GLY A 85 26.48 -19.51 48.71
N VAL A 86 25.35 -19.73 48.03
CA VAL A 86 24.03 -19.48 48.62
C VAL A 86 23.64 -20.64 49.55
N ALA A 87 24.06 -20.57 50.82
CA ALA A 87 23.96 -21.68 51.76
C ALA A 87 22.52 -22.12 52.08
N PRO A 88 21.54 -21.23 52.37
CA PRO A 88 20.20 -21.67 52.77
C PRO A 88 19.38 -22.17 51.58
N ALA A 89 18.91 -23.43 51.63
CA ALA A 89 18.08 -24.03 50.58
C ALA A 89 16.79 -23.24 50.31
N LYS A 90 16.11 -22.79 51.37
CA LYS A 90 14.93 -21.91 51.26
C LYS A 90 15.21 -20.60 50.52
N ARG A 91 16.44 -20.07 50.63
CA ARG A 91 16.84 -18.85 49.91
C ARG A 91 17.05 -19.13 48.43
N ARG A 92 17.70 -20.25 48.08
CA ARG A 92 17.87 -20.67 46.68
C ARG A 92 16.54 -20.91 45.99
N GLU A 93 15.62 -21.62 46.63
CA GLU A 93 14.28 -21.85 46.12
C GLU A 93 13.52 -20.53 45.84
N LYS A 94 13.55 -19.59 46.79
CA LYS A 94 12.95 -18.25 46.60
C LYS A 94 13.59 -17.49 45.44
N MET A 95 14.92 -17.58 45.28
CA MET A 95 15.64 -16.93 44.18
C MET A 95 15.27 -17.55 42.82
N ILE A 96 15.23 -18.87 42.71
CA ILE A 96 14.84 -19.59 41.49
C ILE A 96 13.39 -19.26 41.13
N ALA A 97 12.48 -19.29 42.09
CA ALA A 97 11.08 -18.93 41.87
C ALA A 97 10.92 -17.48 41.38
N ALA A 98 11.63 -16.54 42.00
CA ALA A 98 11.62 -15.14 41.57
C ALA A 98 12.22 -14.95 40.18
N LEU A 99 13.35 -15.62 39.88
CA LEU A 99 14.00 -15.59 38.58
C LEU A 99 13.09 -16.15 37.48
N TYR A 100 12.45 -17.28 37.72
CA TYR A 100 11.60 -17.94 36.73
C TYR A 100 10.33 -17.16 36.49
N ARG A 101 9.74 -16.58 37.53
CA ARG A 101 8.62 -15.64 37.39
C ARG A 101 9.03 -14.45 36.50
N TYR A 102 10.17 -13.84 36.79
CA TYR A 102 10.68 -12.73 35.98
C TYR A 102 10.93 -13.15 34.53
N LEU A 103 11.57 -14.29 34.28
CA LEU A 103 11.83 -14.79 32.93
C LEU A 103 10.52 -15.04 32.16
N ARG A 104 9.51 -15.63 32.80
CA ARG A 104 8.19 -15.83 32.18
C ARG A 104 7.59 -14.50 31.76
N GLU A 105 7.48 -13.56 32.69
CA GLU A 105 6.94 -12.22 32.40
C GLU A 105 7.75 -11.50 31.30
N PHE A 106 9.08 -11.61 31.33
CA PHE A 106 9.96 -10.99 30.35
C PHE A 106 9.74 -11.54 28.94
N PHE A 107 9.73 -12.87 28.78
CA PHE A 107 9.48 -13.50 27.48
C PHE A 107 8.06 -13.25 27.00
N GLU A 108 7.05 -13.31 27.88
CA GLU A 108 5.66 -13.00 27.53
C GLU A 108 5.50 -11.55 27.04
N ARG A 109 6.06 -10.58 27.77
CA ARG A 109 6.04 -9.16 27.37
C ARG A 109 6.75 -8.93 26.03
N THR A 110 7.88 -9.60 25.82
CA THR A 110 8.63 -9.51 24.56
C THR A 110 7.79 -10.06 23.40
N ARG A 111 7.19 -11.24 23.58
CA ARG A 111 6.32 -11.85 22.57
C ARG A 111 5.11 -10.99 22.24
N GLN A 112 4.44 -10.44 23.25
CA GLN A 112 3.32 -9.52 23.03
C GLN A 112 3.74 -8.26 22.24
N LYS A 113 4.94 -7.72 22.50
CA LYS A 113 5.47 -6.58 21.74
C LYS A 113 5.78 -6.97 20.30
N GLU A 114 6.39 -8.12 20.06
CA GLU A 114 6.65 -8.64 18.71
C GLU A 114 5.35 -8.84 17.93
N GLU A 115 4.33 -9.45 18.55
CA GLU A 115 3.04 -9.64 17.89
C GLU A 115 2.35 -8.33 17.58
N LYS A 116 2.39 -7.35 18.50
CA LYS A 116 1.91 -5.98 18.22
C LYS A 116 2.71 -5.34 17.09
N ALA A 117 4.03 -5.55 17.03
CA ALA A 117 4.87 -5.04 15.95
C ALA A 117 4.53 -5.70 14.61
N ILE A 118 4.25 -7.00 14.58
CA ILE A 118 3.78 -7.73 13.39
C ILE A 118 2.42 -7.21 12.94
N LEU A 119 1.47 -7.02 13.87
CA LEU A 119 0.16 -6.43 13.58
C LEU A 119 0.29 -5.00 13.06
N ASN A 120 1.13 -4.18 13.69
CA ASN A 120 1.41 -2.82 13.23
C ASN A 120 2.08 -2.82 11.86
N LYS A 121 3.02 -3.74 11.60
CA LYS A 121 3.66 -3.91 10.28
C LYS A 121 2.64 -4.37 9.24
N ASN A 122 1.73 -5.28 9.57
CA ASN A 122 0.66 -5.73 8.68
C ASN A 122 -0.37 -4.62 8.43
N LYS A 123 -0.73 -3.84 9.45
CA LYS A 123 -1.62 -2.69 9.36
C LYS A 123 -0.98 -1.54 8.57
N ALA A 124 0.32 -1.31 8.76
CA ALA A 124 1.11 -0.37 7.98
C ALA A 124 1.28 -0.84 6.53
N ARG A 125 1.48 -2.15 6.29
CA ARG A 125 1.49 -2.74 4.94
C ARG A 125 0.13 -2.60 4.25
N ARG A 126 -0.97 -2.70 5.00
CA ARG A 126 -2.34 -2.44 4.51
C ARG A 126 -2.63 -0.94 4.33
N ARG A 127 -1.99 -0.05 5.08
CA ARG A 127 -2.09 1.41 4.94
C ARG A 127 -1.05 2.02 3.97
N GLY A 128 -0.12 1.22 3.47
CA GLY A 128 1.06 1.66 2.71
C GLY A 128 0.99 1.44 1.20
N LYS A 129 -0.20 1.19 0.65
CA LYS A 129 -0.48 1.32 -0.78
C LYS A 129 -1.98 1.59 -0.91
N THR A 130 -2.34 2.85 -0.76
CA THR A 130 -3.52 3.33 -1.48
C THR A 130 -3.11 3.33 -2.94
N ASP A 131 -3.57 2.34 -3.71
CA ASP A 131 -3.24 2.27 -5.13
C ASP A 131 -3.84 3.51 -5.82
N PRO A 132 -3.04 4.37 -6.49
CA PRO A 132 -3.57 5.50 -7.23
C PRO A 132 -4.65 5.09 -8.24
N ALA A 133 -4.58 3.85 -8.76
CA ALA A 133 -5.61 3.30 -9.64
C ALA A 133 -6.93 3.02 -8.91
N GLU A 134 -6.89 2.55 -7.66
CA GLU A 134 -8.10 2.35 -6.84
C GLU A 134 -8.73 3.69 -6.46
N LEU A 135 -7.93 4.70 -6.13
CA LEU A 135 -8.45 6.06 -5.90
C LEU A 135 -9.07 6.66 -7.15
N ALA A 136 -8.41 6.51 -8.31
CA ALA A 136 -8.98 6.94 -9.57
C ALA A 136 -10.30 6.23 -9.87
N ALA A 137 -10.41 4.93 -9.60
CA ALA A 137 -11.65 4.19 -9.77
C ALA A 137 -12.76 4.68 -8.82
N GLN A 138 -12.44 4.97 -7.56
CA GLN A 138 -13.38 5.53 -6.58
C GLN A 138 -13.87 6.92 -7.00
N ILE A 139 -12.96 7.82 -7.40
CA ILE A 139 -13.31 9.16 -7.89
C ILE A 139 -14.17 9.06 -9.16
N TYR A 140 -13.87 8.11 -10.05
CA TYR A 140 -14.69 7.88 -11.24
C TYR A 140 -16.11 7.39 -10.89
N GLN A 141 -16.25 6.50 -9.90
CA GLN A 141 -17.57 6.03 -9.43
C GLN A 141 -18.38 7.19 -8.82
N GLU A 142 -17.76 7.98 -7.95
CA GLU A 142 -18.37 9.18 -7.38
C GLU A 142 -18.79 10.19 -8.46
N LEU A 143 -17.93 10.41 -9.46
CA LEU A 143 -18.25 11.24 -10.61
C LEU A 143 -19.44 10.67 -11.41
N ALA A 144 -19.50 9.35 -11.59
CA ALA A 144 -20.59 8.69 -12.32
C ALA A 144 -21.94 8.71 -11.59
N GLU A 145 -21.92 8.76 -10.25
CA GLU A 145 -23.10 8.76 -9.39
C GLU A 145 -23.63 10.17 -9.12
N SER A 146 -22.74 11.11 -8.77
CA SER A 146 -23.12 12.46 -8.32
C SER A 146 -22.99 13.54 -9.40
N HIS A 147 -22.19 13.29 -10.43
CA HIS A 147 -21.74 14.29 -11.40
C HIS A 147 -21.68 13.75 -12.84
N GLY A 148 -22.65 12.89 -13.20
CA GLY A 148 -22.65 12.17 -14.47
C GLY A 148 -22.63 13.06 -15.71
N GLU A 149 -23.08 14.31 -15.59
CA GLU A 149 -23.00 15.35 -16.63
C GLU A 149 -21.56 15.65 -17.07
N PHE A 150 -20.56 15.42 -16.22
CA PHE A 150 -19.14 15.62 -16.50
C PHE A 150 -18.46 14.44 -17.22
N LEU A 151 -19.21 13.35 -17.46
CA LEU A 151 -18.77 12.19 -18.24
C LEU A 151 -19.21 12.23 -19.72
N ARG A 152 -19.77 13.36 -20.17
CA ARG A 152 -20.13 13.60 -21.58
C ARG A 152 -18.90 13.49 -22.48
N ARG A 153 -19.08 12.87 -23.64
CA ARG A 153 -18.09 12.68 -24.69
C ARG A 153 -18.22 13.77 -25.74
N TYR A 154 -17.10 14.10 -26.38
CA TYR A 154 -17.08 15.05 -27.49
C TYR A 154 -18.05 14.66 -28.62
N ASP A 155 -17.95 13.41 -29.10
CA ASP A 155 -18.95 12.74 -29.96
C ASP A 155 -19.61 11.63 -29.12
N PRO A 156 -20.94 11.61 -28.94
CA PRO A 156 -21.95 12.40 -29.66
C PRO A 156 -22.41 13.70 -28.98
N ASP A 157 -22.00 14.00 -27.75
CA ASP A 157 -22.77 14.94 -26.92
C ASP A 157 -22.60 16.43 -27.27
N PHE A 158 -21.57 16.79 -28.04
CA PHE A 158 -21.33 18.17 -28.47
C PHE A 158 -21.53 18.35 -29.98
N LEU A 159 -21.44 17.27 -30.76
CA LEU A 159 -21.58 17.31 -32.22
C LEU A 159 -23.03 17.13 -32.66
N ASP A 160 -23.51 18.03 -33.51
CA ASP A 160 -24.76 17.86 -34.24
C ASP A 160 -24.53 17.00 -35.50
N LYS A 161 -24.93 15.73 -35.45
CA LYS A 161 -24.76 14.78 -36.55
C LYS A 161 -25.67 15.04 -37.75
N THR A 162 -26.65 15.93 -37.61
CA THR A 162 -27.53 16.33 -38.73
C THR A 162 -26.85 17.33 -39.66
N ARG A 163 -25.74 17.94 -39.22
CA ARG A 163 -24.95 18.90 -39.98
C ARG A 163 -23.70 18.26 -40.59
N PRO A 164 -23.15 18.83 -41.68
CA PRO A 164 -21.93 18.30 -42.29
C PRO A 164 -20.73 18.40 -41.34
N PHE A 165 -19.91 17.34 -41.32
CA PHE A 165 -18.68 17.25 -40.55
C PHE A 165 -17.55 16.68 -41.40
N ASP A 166 -16.33 17.14 -41.12
CA ASP A 166 -15.09 16.60 -41.65
C ASP A 166 -14.51 15.58 -40.67
N THR A 167 -13.86 14.52 -41.17
CA THR A 167 -13.20 13.53 -40.32
C THR A 167 -11.70 13.65 -40.46
N TYR A 168 -11.02 13.82 -39.32
CA TYR A 168 -9.57 13.96 -39.25
C TYR A 168 -8.96 12.78 -38.48
N GLU A 169 -7.87 12.23 -39.02
CA GLU A 169 -7.07 11.24 -38.31
C GLU A 169 -5.97 11.95 -37.49
N ILE A 170 -6.21 12.08 -36.20
CA ILE A 170 -5.31 12.76 -35.27
C ILE A 170 -4.19 11.80 -34.86
N PRO A 171 -2.91 12.15 -35.09
CA PRO A 171 -1.77 11.33 -34.68
C PRO A 171 -1.78 11.03 -33.17
N ALA A 172 -1.32 9.84 -32.79
CA ALA A 172 -1.20 9.44 -31.39
C ALA A 172 -0.19 10.28 -30.59
N GLU A 173 0.82 10.83 -31.28
CA GLU A 173 1.92 11.58 -30.66
C GLU A 173 2.12 12.96 -31.30
N GLY A 174 2.53 13.92 -30.47
CA GLY A 174 2.88 15.27 -30.89
C GLY A 174 1.98 16.35 -30.29
N VAL A 175 2.58 17.52 -30.06
CA VAL A 175 1.86 18.71 -29.58
C VAL A 175 1.20 19.38 -30.79
N PRO A 176 -0.14 19.58 -30.77
CA PRO A 176 -0.85 20.27 -31.85
C PRO A 176 -0.56 21.78 -31.78
N VAL A 177 -0.19 22.38 -32.90
CA VAL A 177 0.04 23.81 -33.02
C VAL A 177 -0.62 24.30 -34.31
N PRO A 178 -1.43 25.36 -34.28
CA PRO A 178 -1.91 26.01 -35.49
C PRO A 178 -0.73 26.42 -36.38
N TYR A 179 -0.83 26.12 -37.66
CA TYR A 179 0.19 26.41 -38.66
C TYR A 179 -0.47 26.99 -39.91
N ARG A 180 0.17 28.04 -40.42
CA ARG A 180 -0.24 28.72 -41.65
C ARG A 180 0.99 29.15 -42.41
N ASP A 181 0.99 28.92 -43.71
CA ASP A 181 1.97 29.47 -44.64
C ASP A 181 1.29 29.92 -45.94
N MET A 182 2.07 30.38 -46.91
CA MET A 182 1.53 30.89 -48.18
C MET A 182 0.82 29.81 -49.02
N PHE A 183 1.09 28.53 -48.79
CA PHE A 183 0.54 27.41 -49.57
C PHE A 183 -0.51 26.59 -48.79
N VAL A 184 -0.52 26.72 -47.46
CA VAL A 184 -1.41 26.03 -46.53
C VAL A 184 -2.04 27.09 -45.63
N PRO A 185 -3.22 27.63 -46.02
CA PRO A 185 -3.84 28.73 -45.30
C PRO A 185 -4.34 28.33 -43.90
N HIS A 186 -4.80 27.08 -43.75
CA HIS A 186 -5.36 26.54 -42.50
C HIS A 186 -4.85 25.12 -42.26
N SER A 187 -4.19 24.92 -41.12
CA SER A 187 -3.69 23.61 -40.74
C SER A 187 -3.26 23.53 -39.28
N VAL A 188 -3.22 22.30 -38.77
CA VAL A 188 -2.64 21.97 -37.47
C VAL A 188 -1.43 21.06 -37.70
N ARG A 189 -0.25 21.53 -37.27
CA ARG A 189 0.98 20.72 -37.28
C ARG A 189 1.17 20.03 -35.93
N PHE A 190 1.72 18.84 -35.97
CA PHE A 190 2.06 18.06 -34.78
C PHE A 190 3.58 18.03 -34.64
N ILE A 191 4.08 18.48 -33.49
CA ILE A 191 5.53 18.60 -33.23
C ILE A 191 5.91 17.61 -32.12
N LYS A 192 6.96 16.81 -32.37
CA LYS A 192 7.60 15.94 -31.38
C LYS A 192 9.01 16.47 -31.07
N GLY A 193 9.31 16.74 -29.80
CA GLY A 193 10.59 17.30 -29.38
C GLY A 193 10.80 18.76 -29.81
N LYS A 194 12.05 19.17 -30.08
CA LYS A 194 12.36 20.59 -30.29
C LYS A 194 11.89 21.14 -31.65
N LYS A 195 11.88 20.34 -32.74
CA LYS A 195 11.47 20.82 -34.09
C LYS A 195 10.96 19.74 -35.08
N THR A 196 10.77 18.49 -34.66
CA THR A 196 10.38 17.43 -35.61
C THR A 196 8.88 17.46 -35.85
N GLN A 197 8.46 17.83 -37.07
CA GLN A 197 7.07 17.72 -37.49
C GLN A 197 6.74 16.26 -37.78
N THR A 198 5.75 15.71 -37.07
CA THR A 198 5.30 14.33 -37.25
C THR A 198 4.09 14.24 -38.18
N ALA A 199 3.25 15.26 -38.21
CA ALA A 199 2.10 15.33 -39.12
C ALA A 199 1.66 16.77 -39.40
N LEU A 200 0.91 16.95 -40.47
CA LEU A 200 0.23 18.19 -40.83
C LEU A 200 -1.20 17.86 -41.25
N LEU A 201 -2.18 18.37 -40.52
CA LEU A 201 -3.60 18.24 -40.85
C LEU A 201 -4.07 19.54 -41.49
N ARG A 202 -4.51 19.48 -42.74
CA ARG A 202 -5.10 20.64 -43.43
C ARG A 202 -6.56 20.76 -43.02
N THR A 203 -6.96 21.95 -42.61
CA THR A 203 -8.33 22.26 -42.18
C THR A 203 -8.96 23.24 -43.16
N GLN A 204 -10.27 23.50 -43.01
CA GLN A 204 -11.01 24.40 -43.88
C GLN A 204 -11.12 25.82 -43.32
N SER A 205 -10.96 25.99 -42.01
CA SER A 205 -11.12 27.29 -41.33
C SER A 205 -10.23 27.41 -40.10
N PRO A 206 -9.88 28.63 -39.66
CA PRO A 206 -9.09 28.82 -38.45
C PRO A 206 -9.81 28.32 -37.19
N VAL A 207 -11.14 28.33 -37.17
CA VAL A 207 -11.92 27.82 -36.02
C VAL A 207 -11.82 26.30 -35.93
N GLN A 208 -11.69 25.60 -37.06
CA GLN A 208 -11.39 24.16 -37.05
C GLN A 208 -10.00 23.88 -36.49
N ASP A 209 -9.01 24.73 -36.78
CA ASP A 209 -7.66 24.60 -36.19
C ASP A 209 -7.72 24.65 -34.66
N ASP A 210 -8.40 25.66 -34.12
CA ASP A 210 -8.55 25.85 -32.68
C ASP A 210 -9.31 24.70 -32.02
N LEU A 211 -10.37 24.21 -32.67
CA LEU A 211 -11.15 23.08 -32.18
C LEU A 211 -10.35 21.76 -32.18
N ILE A 212 -9.58 21.48 -33.23
CA ILE A 212 -8.69 20.31 -33.28
C ILE A 212 -7.63 20.41 -32.18
N VAL A 213 -7.03 21.59 -31.97
CA VAL A 213 -6.06 21.82 -30.91
C VAL A 213 -6.68 21.54 -29.53
N LEU A 214 -7.89 22.02 -29.28
CA LEU A 214 -8.61 21.78 -28.02
C LEU A 214 -8.89 20.29 -27.79
N ILE A 215 -9.41 19.59 -28.80
CA ILE A 215 -9.69 18.14 -28.74
C ILE A 215 -8.41 17.34 -28.46
N CYS A 216 -7.33 17.70 -29.14
CA CYS A 216 -6.04 17.06 -28.91
C CYS A 216 -5.50 17.29 -27.50
N ARG A 217 -5.64 18.51 -26.96
CA ARG A 217 -5.22 18.86 -25.60
C ARG A 217 -6.08 18.21 -24.54
N SER A 218 -7.36 17.95 -24.83
CA SER A 218 -8.24 17.21 -23.93
C SER A 218 -7.94 15.71 -23.89
N GLY A 219 -7.00 15.21 -24.71
CA GLY A 219 -6.54 13.83 -24.71
C GLY A 219 -7.20 12.93 -25.76
N LEU A 220 -8.09 13.47 -26.60
CA LEU A 220 -8.71 12.71 -27.69
C LEU A 220 -7.78 12.63 -28.90
N ARG A 221 -7.53 11.40 -29.37
CA ARG A 221 -6.66 11.06 -30.50
C ARG A 221 -7.36 10.06 -31.44
N GLY A 222 -6.79 9.84 -32.62
CA GLY A 222 -7.37 8.96 -33.65
C GLY A 222 -8.41 9.67 -34.50
N LEU A 223 -9.43 8.94 -34.96
CA LEU A 223 -10.47 9.48 -35.84
C LEU A 223 -11.43 10.39 -35.08
N VAL A 224 -11.42 11.68 -35.43
CA VAL A 224 -12.25 12.70 -34.81
C VAL A 224 -13.07 13.41 -35.89
N ARG A 225 -14.37 13.57 -35.62
CA ARG A 225 -15.29 14.35 -36.45
C ARG A 225 -15.30 15.79 -35.99
N VAL A 226 -15.16 16.74 -36.90
CA VAL A 226 -15.18 18.18 -36.61
C VAL A 226 -16.24 18.81 -37.51
N PRO A 227 -17.09 19.72 -37.03
CA PRO A 227 -18.09 20.36 -37.89
C PRO A 227 -17.44 21.03 -39.10
N HIS A 228 -18.10 20.98 -40.25
CA HIS A 228 -17.61 21.61 -41.48
C HIS A 228 -17.86 23.12 -41.47
N GLU A 229 -19.04 23.54 -40.99
CA GLU A 229 -19.46 24.94 -40.96
C GLU A 229 -18.80 25.71 -39.81
N GLU A 230 -18.22 26.88 -40.11
CA GLU A 230 -17.48 27.68 -39.12
C GLU A 230 -18.34 28.11 -37.92
N ASN A 231 -19.62 28.44 -38.14
CA ASN A 231 -20.55 28.80 -37.06
C ASN A 231 -20.78 27.65 -36.08
N GLU A 232 -20.89 26.43 -36.62
CA GLU A 232 -21.05 25.23 -35.81
C GLU A 232 -19.73 24.88 -35.09
N CYS A 233 -18.58 25.06 -35.73
CA CYS A 233 -17.28 24.94 -35.07
C CYS A 233 -17.17 25.89 -33.88
N ARG A 234 -17.57 27.16 -34.02
CA ARG A 234 -17.51 28.14 -32.91
C ARG A 234 -18.41 27.73 -31.74
N ARG A 235 -19.63 27.26 -32.05
CA ARG A 235 -20.58 26.76 -31.04
C ARG A 235 -19.99 25.59 -30.26
N VAL A 236 -19.46 24.59 -30.98
CA VAL A 236 -18.85 23.40 -30.38
C VAL A 236 -17.59 23.76 -29.60
N LEU A 237 -16.73 24.61 -30.14
CA LEU A 237 -15.51 25.08 -29.49
C LEU A 237 -15.82 25.70 -28.13
N GLY A 238 -16.70 26.71 -28.07
CA GLY A 238 -17.05 27.37 -26.81
C GLY A 238 -17.76 26.44 -25.81
N ALA A 239 -18.69 25.60 -26.29
CA ALA A 239 -19.40 24.65 -25.43
C ALA A 239 -18.46 23.59 -24.84
N TYR A 240 -17.53 23.08 -25.64
CA TYR A 240 -16.60 22.03 -25.24
C TYR A 240 -15.46 22.58 -24.37
N GLU A 241 -14.95 23.78 -24.65
CA GLU A 241 -13.95 24.46 -23.82
C GLU A 241 -14.51 24.74 -22.41
N GLY A 242 -15.70 25.33 -22.34
CA GLY A 242 -16.37 25.60 -21.07
C GLY A 242 -16.68 24.32 -20.28
N PHE A 243 -16.97 23.22 -20.98
CA PHE A 243 -17.16 21.92 -20.37
C PHE A 243 -15.85 21.33 -19.79
N ILE A 244 -14.76 21.32 -20.57
CA ILE A 244 -13.46 20.81 -20.12
C ILE A 244 -12.99 21.59 -18.89
N GLY A 245 -13.06 22.93 -18.92
CA GLY A 245 -12.62 23.74 -17.79
C GLY A 245 -13.41 23.47 -16.51
N LYS A 246 -14.74 23.29 -16.59
CA LYS A 246 -15.55 22.92 -15.42
C LYS A 246 -15.20 21.51 -14.92
N ARG A 247 -14.99 20.56 -15.83
CA ARG A 247 -14.61 19.18 -15.51
C ARG A 247 -13.25 19.13 -14.80
N GLU A 248 -12.23 19.80 -15.33
CA GLU A 248 -10.89 19.83 -14.73
C GLU A 248 -10.89 20.42 -13.32
N ASN A 249 -11.66 21.49 -13.09
CA ASN A 249 -11.82 22.08 -11.76
C ASN A 249 -12.48 21.10 -10.78
N LEU A 250 -13.50 20.35 -11.22
CA LEU A 250 -14.14 19.34 -10.39
C LEU A 250 -13.20 18.18 -10.07
N LEU A 251 -12.51 17.64 -11.09
CA LEU A 251 -11.56 16.54 -10.91
C LEU A 251 -10.44 16.94 -9.94
N ARG A 252 -9.90 18.16 -10.06
CA ARG A 252 -8.88 18.67 -9.14
C ARG A 252 -9.39 18.71 -7.70
N ARG A 253 -10.58 19.24 -7.46
CA ARG A 253 -11.20 19.26 -6.12
C ARG A 253 -11.37 17.86 -5.53
N LEU A 254 -11.92 16.92 -6.31
CA LEU A 254 -12.11 15.53 -5.86
C LEU A 254 -10.78 14.83 -5.54
N ILE A 255 -9.71 15.15 -6.28
CA ILE A 255 -8.37 14.63 -6.03
C ILE A 255 -7.75 15.26 -4.77
N GLU A 256 -7.89 16.57 -4.58
CA GLU A 256 -7.42 17.31 -3.40
C GLU A 256 -8.10 16.83 -2.10
N GLU A 257 -9.38 16.45 -2.16
CA GLU A 257 -10.11 15.89 -1.02
C GLU A 257 -9.59 14.49 -0.59
N ARG A 258 -8.90 13.78 -1.49
CA ARG A 258 -8.42 12.40 -1.25
C ARG A 258 -6.94 12.35 -0.87
N SER A 259 -6.14 13.33 -1.30
CA SER A 259 -4.71 13.41 -1.01
C SER A 259 -4.24 14.86 -0.91
N ALA A 260 -3.43 15.16 0.10
CA ALA A 260 -2.69 16.43 0.21
C ALA A 260 -1.29 16.37 -0.42
N ASP A 261 -0.85 15.19 -0.88
CA ASP A 261 0.45 14.97 -1.53
C ASP A 261 0.33 15.24 -3.04
N GLU A 262 1.03 16.28 -3.53
CA GLU A 262 1.00 16.74 -4.93
C GLU A 262 1.50 15.68 -5.93
N ASP A 263 2.51 14.88 -5.56
CA ASP A 263 3.02 13.82 -6.43
C ASP A 263 1.98 12.71 -6.57
N LEU A 264 1.30 12.36 -5.48
CA LEU A 264 0.22 11.37 -5.50
C LEU A 264 -1.01 11.90 -6.27
N GLN A 265 -1.36 13.18 -6.12
CA GLN A 265 -2.45 13.81 -6.87
C GLN A 265 -2.21 13.71 -8.38
N ARG A 266 -0.97 13.94 -8.83
CA ARG A 266 -0.60 13.83 -10.25
C ARG A 266 -0.77 12.40 -10.77
N VAL A 267 -0.33 11.40 -10.01
CA VAL A 267 -0.47 9.98 -10.41
C VAL A 267 -1.94 9.56 -10.45
N ILE A 268 -2.77 10.04 -9.51
CA ILE A 268 -4.22 9.79 -9.53
C ILE A 268 -4.85 10.43 -10.77
N TYR A 269 -4.48 11.68 -11.09
CA TYR A 269 -5.00 12.39 -12.27
C TYR A 269 -4.66 11.65 -13.57
N ASP A 270 -3.41 11.22 -13.73
CA ASP A 270 -2.95 10.47 -14.90
C ASP A 270 -3.68 9.12 -15.04
N ALA A 271 -4.04 8.46 -13.93
CA ALA A 271 -4.82 7.24 -13.92
C ALA A 271 -6.33 7.47 -14.18
N LEU A 272 -6.87 8.62 -13.76
CA LEU A 272 -8.29 8.98 -13.88
C LEU A 272 -8.66 9.48 -15.27
N LEU A 273 -7.79 10.24 -15.93
CA LEU A 273 -8.06 10.88 -17.21
C LEU A 273 -8.51 9.88 -18.31
N PRO A 274 -7.88 8.70 -18.48
CA PRO A 274 -8.36 7.70 -19.44
C PRO A 274 -9.78 7.19 -19.14
N LEU A 275 -10.14 7.02 -17.87
CA LEU A 275 -11.47 6.56 -17.46
C LEU A 275 -12.54 7.60 -17.83
N VAL A 276 -12.27 8.87 -17.51
CA VAL A 276 -13.15 10.00 -17.82
C VAL A 276 -13.32 10.20 -19.33
N LEU A 277 -12.24 10.07 -20.11
CA LEU A 277 -12.29 10.19 -21.58
C LEU A 277 -12.99 9.01 -22.25
N SER A 278 -12.88 7.81 -21.67
CA SER A 278 -13.67 6.67 -22.13
C SER A 278 -15.17 6.86 -21.89
N GLY A 279 -15.58 7.82 -21.05
CA GLY A 279 -16.97 8.13 -20.71
C GLY A 279 -17.68 6.97 -20.01
N ARG A 280 -18.96 7.15 -19.68
CA ARG A 280 -19.77 6.11 -19.02
C ARG A 280 -19.75 4.83 -19.86
N ARG A 281 -19.09 3.77 -19.39
CA ARG A 281 -19.40 2.40 -19.85
C ARG A 281 -20.81 2.11 -19.35
N GLU A 282 -21.81 2.24 -20.21
CA GLU A 282 -23.04 1.49 -20.01
C GLU A 282 -22.65 0.02 -20.05
N GLU A 283 -22.56 -0.62 -18.89
CA GLU A 283 -22.72 -2.06 -18.81
C GLU A 283 -24.11 -2.36 -19.36
N LYS A 284 -24.17 -2.64 -20.66
CA LYS A 284 -25.30 -3.40 -21.20
C LYS A 284 -25.33 -4.69 -20.41
N LYS A 285 -26.20 -4.76 -19.41
CA LYS A 285 -26.75 -6.02 -18.95
C LYS A 285 -27.38 -6.68 -20.17
N GLN A 286 -26.63 -7.55 -20.83
CA GLN A 286 -27.19 -8.61 -21.65
C GLN A 286 -27.96 -9.49 -20.68
N ASN A 287 -29.23 -9.13 -20.47
CA ASN A 287 -30.20 -10.09 -19.95
C ASN A 287 -30.38 -11.15 -21.03
N LEU A 288 -30.17 -12.41 -20.61
CA LEU A 288 -30.64 -13.61 -21.28
C LEU A 288 -32.16 -13.53 -21.55
#